data_AF-A0AAU8DTJ0-F1
#
_entry.id   AF-A0AAU8DTJ0-F1
#
_cell.length_a   1.000
_cell.length_b   1.000
_cell.length_c   1.000
_cell.angle_alpha   90.00
_cell.angle_beta   90.00
_cell.angle_gamma   90.00
#
_symmetry.space_group_name_H-M   'P 1'
#
loop_
_entity.id
_entity.type
_entity.pdbx_description
1 polymer ?
#
loop_
_entity_poly.entity_id
_entity_poly.type
_entity_poly.pdbx_seq_one_letter_code
_entity_poly.pdbx_strand_id
1 'polypeptide(L)'
;MADGPPTTQHADRFDAALLDQLRAARRCRGWTQRDLAGNTNGLVSKSALAGYELGQRTLRMPVAWILAQALGEKLSALISRAEVSIRAQEPVVRLHVRRVLNSTDQKIAVVRTWLHTRYPRDVAAAIRLSLTEQAVQALATRMQITVGECRERLQPYIRGDSPPSAEGTVRNSA
;
A
#
# COMPACT_ATOMS: atom_id res chain seq x y z
N MET A 1 -18.13 14.02 0.62
CA MET A 1 -18.47 13.11 -0.51
C MET A 1 -17.65 13.57 -1.70
N ALA A 2 -16.56 12.88 -1.99
CA ALA A 2 -15.70 13.18 -3.13
C ALA A 2 -15.19 11.85 -3.68
N ASP A 3 -16.04 11.13 -4.39
CA ASP A 3 -15.55 10.12 -5.33
C ASP A 3 -15.79 10.68 -6.73
N GLY A 4 -14.70 11.11 -7.37
CA GLY A 4 -14.69 11.37 -8.80
C GLY A 4 -14.91 10.05 -9.58
N PRO A 5 -15.08 10.12 -10.90
CA PRO A 5 -15.25 8.92 -11.72
C PRO A 5 -14.07 7.96 -11.50
N PRO A 6 -14.31 6.64 -11.46
CA PRO A 6 -13.25 5.65 -11.30
C PRO A 6 -12.22 5.86 -12.41
N THR A 7 -10.99 6.22 -12.02
CA THR A 7 -9.89 6.39 -12.96
C THR A 7 -9.33 5.02 -13.34
N THR A 8 -8.67 4.91 -14.49
CA THR A 8 -7.98 3.68 -14.93
C THR A 8 -7.05 3.13 -13.85
N GLN A 9 -6.43 4.02 -13.06
CA GLN A 9 -5.58 3.66 -11.93
C GLN A 9 -6.34 2.90 -10.81
N HIS A 10 -7.62 3.22 -10.55
CA HIS A 10 -8.42 2.46 -9.58
C HIS A 10 -8.76 1.06 -10.11
N ALA A 11 -9.06 0.94 -11.40
CA ALA A 11 -9.31 -0.36 -12.03
C ALA A 11 -8.07 -1.26 -12.00
N ASP A 12 -6.90 -0.73 -12.35
CA ASP A 12 -5.64 -1.50 -12.33
C ASP A 12 -5.28 -1.98 -10.91
N ARG A 13 -5.52 -1.13 -9.89
CA ARG A 13 -5.32 -1.50 -8.49
C ARG A 13 -6.29 -2.57 -8.04
N PHE A 14 -7.53 -2.54 -8.53
CA PHE A 14 -8.52 -3.57 -8.24
C PHE A 14 -8.15 -4.91 -8.85
N ASP A 15 -7.76 -4.93 -10.13
CA ASP A 15 -7.31 -6.14 -10.82
C ASP A 15 -6.11 -6.78 -10.09
N ALA A 16 -5.11 -5.97 -9.71
CA ALA A 16 -3.96 -6.43 -8.95
C ALA A 16 -4.36 -7.02 -7.59
N ALA A 17 -5.23 -6.33 -6.84
CA ALA A 17 -5.70 -6.79 -5.54
C ALA A 17 -6.49 -8.11 -5.65
N LEU A 18 -7.35 -8.24 -6.66
CA LEU A 18 -8.12 -9.46 -6.91
C LEU A 18 -7.20 -10.64 -7.29
N LEU A 19 -6.18 -10.40 -8.13
CA LEU A 19 -5.16 -11.39 -8.45
C LEU A 19 -4.38 -11.85 -7.22
N ASP A 20 -4.06 -10.94 -6.31
CA ASP A 20 -3.40 -11.30 -5.05
C ASP A 20 -4.29 -12.15 -4.16
N GLN A 21 -5.61 -11.93 -4.14
CA GLN A 21 -6.54 -12.81 -3.44
C GLN A 21 -6.61 -14.21 -4.07
N LEU A 22 -6.64 -14.30 -5.40
CA LEU A 22 -6.61 -15.58 -6.12
C LEU A 22 -5.31 -16.37 -5.84
N ARG A 23 -4.17 -15.67 -5.84
CA ARG A 23 -2.87 -16.23 -5.48
C ARG A 23 -2.82 -16.71 -4.04
N ALA A 24 -3.34 -15.92 -3.11
CA ALA A 24 -3.42 -16.29 -1.70
C ALA A 24 -4.28 -17.55 -1.52
N ALA A 25 -5.47 -17.59 -2.12
CA ALA A 25 -6.36 -18.75 -2.08
C ALA A 25 -5.70 -20.01 -2.67
N ARG A 26 -4.94 -19.88 -3.76
CA ARG A 26 -4.15 -20.97 -4.34
C ARG A 26 -3.06 -21.46 -3.39
N ARG A 27 -2.29 -20.53 -2.78
CA ARG A 27 -1.20 -20.86 -1.84
C ARG A 27 -1.72 -21.51 -0.56
N CYS A 28 -2.86 -21.07 -0.02
CA CYS A 28 -3.47 -21.69 1.16
C CYS A 28 -3.86 -23.16 0.93
N ARG A 29 -4.08 -23.56 -0.33
CA ARG A 29 -4.34 -24.95 -0.73
C ARG A 29 -3.06 -25.74 -1.06
N GLY A 30 -1.88 -25.11 -0.97
CA GLY A 30 -0.62 -25.70 -1.40
C GLY A 30 -0.53 -25.94 -2.91
N TRP A 31 -1.40 -25.31 -3.70
CA TRP A 31 -1.48 -25.57 -5.14
C TRP A 31 -0.45 -24.77 -5.94
N THR A 32 0.13 -25.41 -6.94
CA THR A 32 0.93 -24.74 -7.97
C THR A 32 0.02 -24.10 -9.03
N GLN A 33 0.59 -23.27 -9.90
CA GLN A 33 -0.13 -22.76 -11.08
C GLN A 33 -0.62 -23.89 -12.00
N ARG A 34 0.12 -25.01 -12.06
CA ARG A 34 -0.28 -26.18 -12.86
C ARG A 34 -1.55 -26.81 -12.29
N ASP A 35 -1.62 -26.92 -10.98
CA ASP A 35 -2.76 -27.57 -10.31
C ASP A 35 -4.02 -26.73 -10.45
N LEU A 36 -3.91 -25.41 -10.30
CA LEU A 36 -5.05 -24.52 -10.55
C LEU A 36 -5.49 -24.57 -12.01
N ALA A 37 -4.57 -24.48 -12.97
CA ALA A 37 -4.91 -24.59 -14.40
C ALA A 37 -5.60 -25.93 -14.72
N GLY A 38 -5.12 -27.04 -14.14
CA GLY A 38 -5.75 -28.35 -14.27
C GLY A 38 -7.19 -28.38 -13.75
N ASN A 39 -7.45 -27.73 -12.59
CA ASN A 39 -8.79 -27.64 -12.01
C ASN A 39 -9.75 -26.72 -12.78
N THR A 40 -9.27 -25.93 -13.74
CA THR A 40 -10.15 -25.14 -14.62
C THR A 40 -10.69 -25.95 -15.81
N ASN A 41 -10.40 -27.24 -15.89
CA ASN A 41 -10.78 -28.11 -17.02
C ASN A 41 -10.31 -27.55 -18.38
N GLY A 42 -9.12 -26.96 -18.42
CA GLY A 42 -8.51 -26.40 -19.62
C GLY A 42 -9.01 -24.99 -20.01
N LEU A 43 -9.99 -24.43 -19.29
CA LEU A 43 -10.52 -23.09 -19.58
C LEU A 43 -9.47 -21.99 -19.36
N VAL A 44 -8.53 -22.20 -18.44
CA VAL A 44 -7.40 -21.30 -18.22
C VAL A 44 -6.10 -22.11 -18.24
N SER A 45 -5.26 -21.86 -19.24
CA SER A 45 -3.96 -22.52 -19.33
C SER A 45 -2.98 -22.02 -18.25
N LYS A 46 -1.99 -22.84 -17.91
CA LYS A 46 -0.91 -22.45 -16.98
C LYS A 46 -0.19 -21.17 -17.44
N SER A 47 0.07 -21.03 -18.73
CA SER A 47 0.71 -19.84 -19.31
C SER A 47 -0.17 -18.60 -19.16
N ALA A 48 -1.48 -18.73 -19.39
CA ALA A 48 -2.42 -17.64 -19.16
C ALA A 48 -2.44 -17.23 -17.68
N LEU A 49 -2.51 -18.19 -16.76
CA LEU A 49 -2.46 -17.94 -15.32
C LEU A 49 -1.17 -17.22 -14.90
N ALA A 50 -0.01 -17.64 -15.42
CA ALA A 50 1.26 -16.97 -15.16
C ALA A 50 1.25 -15.52 -15.68
N GLY A 51 0.71 -15.28 -16.88
CA GLY A 51 0.58 -13.95 -17.45
C GLY A 51 -0.33 -13.03 -16.63
N TYR A 52 -1.45 -13.54 -16.12
CA TYR A 52 -2.32 -12.79 -15.21
C TYR A 52 -1.60 -12.47 -13.91
N GLU A 53 -1.01 -13.48 -13.25
CA GLU A 53 -0.29 -13.28 -12.00
C GLU A 53 0.83 -12.24 -12.18
N LEU A 54 1.64 -12.32 -13.23
CA LEU A 54 2.74 -11.37 -13.48
C LEU A 54 2.29 -9.98 -13.95
N GLY A 55 0.99 -9.72 -14.10
CA GLY A 55 0.47 -8.45 -14.63
C GLY A 55 0.76 -8.23 -16.12
N GLN A 56 1.16 -9.28 -16.84
CA GLN A 56 1.40 -9.25 -18.29
C GLN A 56 0.09 -9.37 -19.08
N ARG A 57 -1.03 -9.68 -18.40
CA ARG A 57 -2.37 -9.77 -18.98
C ARG A 57 -3.39 -9.19 -18.00
N THR A 58 -4.34 -8.40 -18.52
CA THR A 58 -5.48 -7.89 -17.75
C THR A 58 -6.42 -9.04 -17.36
N LEU A 59 -6.83 -9.07 -16.10
CA LEU A 59 -7.75 -10.09 -15.60
C LEU A 59 -9.18 -9.73 -15.99
N ARG A 60 -9.80 -10.53 -16.85
CA ARG A 60 -11.21 -10.34 -17.21
C ARG A 60 -12.13 -11.02 -16.19
N MET A 61 -13.27 -10.40 -15.89
CA MET A 61 -14.25 -10.93 -14.93
C MET A 61 -14.68 -12.40 -15.18
N PRO A 62 -14.93 -12.85 -16.42
CA PRO A 62 -15.24 -14.27 -16.66
C PRO A 62 -14.09 -15.21 -16.26
N VAL A 63 -12.84 -14.80 -16.49
CA VAL A 63 -11.66 -15.57 -16.10
C VAL A 63 -11.52 -15.59 -14.57
N ALA A 64 -11.73 -14.44 -13.92
CA ALA A 64 -11.73 -14.37 -12.46
C ALA A 64 -12.78 -15.31 -11.83
N TRP A 65 -13.98 -15.39 -12.43
CA TRP A 65 -15.03 -16.31 -12.00
C TRP A 65 -14.61 -17.77 -12.15
N ILE A 66 -14.04 -18.16 -13.30
CA ILE A 66 -13.54 -19.53 -13.54
C ILE A 66 -12.47 -19.91 -12.51
N LEU A 67 -11.51 -19.01 -12.25
CA LEU A 67 -10.44 -19.25 -11.29
C LEU A 67 -10.98 -19.35 -9.85
N ALA A 68 -11.95 -18.52 -9.48
CA ALA A 68 -12.61 -18.60 -8.17
C ALA A 68 -13.33 -19.94 -7.98
N GLN A 69 -14.07 -20.39 -8.99
CA GLN A 69 -14.74 -21.69 -8.96
C GLN A 69 -13.76 -22.86 -8.87
N ALA A 70 -12.69 -22.82 -9.67
CA ALA A 70 -11.63 -23.84 -9.62
C ALA A 70 -10.94 -23.90 -8.24
N LEU A 71 -10.87 -22.77 -7.53
CA LEU A 71 -10.39 -22.70 -6.15
C LEU A 71 -11.46 -23.11 -5.14
N GLY A 72 -12.74 -23.27 -5.50
CA GLY A 72 -13.83 -23.46 -4.53
C GLY A 72 -14.06 -22.21 -3.66
N GLU A 73 -13.75 -21.03 -4.18
CA GLU A 73 -13.99 -19.74 -3.53
C GLU A 73 -15.21 -19.06 -4.16
N LYS A 74 -16.00 -18.34 -3.34
CA LYS A 74 -17.00 -17.42 -3.88
C LYS A 74 -16.29 -16.19 -4.45
N LEU A 75 -16.55 -15.86 -5.72
CA LEU A 75 -15.99 -14.66 -6.35
C LEU A 75 -16.30 -13.38 -5.56
N SER A 76 -17.52 -13.26 -5.02
CA SER A 76 -17.90 -12.13 -4.17
C SER A 76 -17.01 -11.98 -2.94
N ALA A 77 -16.63 -13.09 -2.29
CA ALA A 77 -15.73 -13.05 -1.14
C ALA A 77 -14.29 -12.65 -1.51
N LEU A 78 -13.83 -12.97 -2.72
CA LEU A 78 -12.54 -12.50 -3.23
C LEU A 78 -12.59 -11.00 -3.54
N ILE A 79 -13.67 -10.52 -4.15
CA ILE A 79 -13.91 -9.09 -4.44
C ILE A 79 -13.93 -8.29 -3.14
N SER A 80 -14.72 -8.69 -2.13
CA SER A 80 -14.78 -7.97 -0.86
C SER A 80 -13.42 -7.90 -0.16
N ARG A 81 -12.61 -8.96 -0.22
CA ARG A 81 -11.23 -8.94 0.30
C ARG A 81 -10.32 -8.00 -0.49
N ALA A 82 -10.47 -7.98 -1.81
CA ALA A 82 -9.72 -7.07 -2.68
C ALA A 82 -10.08 -5.60 -2.38
N GLU A 83 -11.37 -5.27 -2.23
CA GLU A 83 -11.83 -3.93 -1.85
C GLU A 83 -11.26 -3.48 -0.51
N VAL A 84 -11.28 -4.35 0.50
CA VAL A 84 -10.67 -4.08 1.81
C VAL A 84 -9.16 -3.84 1.68
N SER A 85 -8.48 -4.64 0.86
CA SER A 85 -7.05 -4.47 0.59
C SER A 85 -6.73 -3.13 -0.09
N ILE A 86 -7.54 -2.72 -1.08
CA ILE A 86 -7.36 -1.44 -1.77
C ILE A 86 -7.58 -0.29 -0.80
N ARG A 87 -8.64 -0.34 0.01
CA ARG A 87 -8.93 0.67 1.05
C ARG A 87 -7.82 0.76 2.09
N ALA A 88 -7.27 -0.38 2.50
CA ALA A 88 -6.11 -0.42 3.40
C ALA A 88 -4.84 0.19 2.77
N GLN A 89 -4.77 0.25 1.44
CA GLN A 89 -3.71 0.89 0.68
C GLN A 89 -4.06 2.33 0.25
N GLU A 90 -5.21 2.87 0.64
CA GLU A 90 -5.50 4.29 0.43
C GLU A 90 -4.65 5.14 1.37
N PRO A 91 -4.15 6.28 0.88
CA PRO A 91 -3.24 7.11 1.66
C PRO A 91 -4.01 7.87 2.73
N VAL A 92 -3.78 7.51 3.99
CA VAL A 92 -4.45 8.12 5.16
C VAL A 92 -3.66 9.32 5.66
N VAL A 93 -2.35 9.35 5.43
CA VAL A 93 -1.46 10.44 5.88
C VAL A 93 -0.50 10.81 4.77
N ARG A 94 -0.41 12.11 4.43
CA ARG A 94 0.63 12.63 3.53
C ARG A 94 1.72 13.32 4.35
N LEU A 95 2.93 12.78 4.35
CA LEU A 95 4.09 13.29 5.08
C LEU A 95 4.99 14.14 4.17
N HIS A 96 5.50 15.25 4.69
CA HIS A 96 6.55 16.00 4.02
C HIS A 96 7.92 15.37 4.34
N VAL A 97 8.50 14.64 3.38
CA VAL A 97 9.62 13.74 3.73
C VAL A 97 10.88 14.49 4.13
N ARG A 98 11.19 15.60 3.45
CA ARG A 98 12.30 16.48 3.84
C ARG A 98 12.21 16.95 5.30
N ARG A 99 11.01 17.24 5.82
CA ARG A 99 10.85 17.68 7.22
C ARG A 99 11.11 16.53 8.20
N VAL A 100 10.68 15.31 7.86
CA VAL A 100 10.95 14.12 8.69
C VAL A 100 12.44 13.77 8.68
N LEU A 101 13.11 13.85 7.53
CA LEU A 101 14.53 13.56 7.42
C LEU A 101 15.41 14.61 8.12
N ASN A 102 15.04 15.90 8.02
CA ASN A 102 15.81 17.01 8.61
C ASN A 102 15.47 17.28 10.09
N SER A 103 14.43 16.66 10.63
CA SER A 103 14.06 16.85 12.03
C SER A 103 15.05 16.14 12.95
N THR A 104 15.43 16.81 14.03
CA THR A 104 16.27 16.27 15.11
C THR A 104 15.46 15.64 16.23
N ASP A 105 14.12 15.65 16.14
CA ASP A 105 13.24 15.10 17.18
C ASP A 105 13.44 13.59 17.32
N GLN A 106 13.84 13.17 18.53
CA GLN A 106 14.08 11.78 18.87
C GLN A 106 12.80 10.93 18.75
N LYS A 107 11.62 11.54 18.91
CA LYS A 107 10.32 10.85 18.81
C LYS A 107 10.03 10.32 17.41
N ILE A 108 10.70 10.83 16.37
CA ILE A 108 10.55 10.36 14.98
C ILE A 108 11.79 9.69 14.40
N ALA A 109 12.81 9.42 15.23
CA ALA A 109 14.04 8.78 14.79
C ALA A 109 13.78 7.41 14.11
N VAL A 110 12.84 6.62 14.65
CA VAL A 110 12.42 5.32 14.08
C VAL A 110 11.80 5.49 12.69
N VAL A 111 10.99 6.54 12.49
CA VAL A 111 10.36 6.85 11.20
C VAL A 111 11.42 7.27 10.19
N ARG A 112 12.40 8.08 10.59
CA ARG A 112 13.54 8.50 9.76
C ARG A 112 14.40 7.31 9.32
N THR A 113 14.69 6.38 10.23
CA THR A 113 15.42 5.14 9.92
C THR A 113 14.60 4.21 9.00
N TRP A 114 13.29 4.10 9.25
CA TRP A 114 12.39 3.33 8.39
C TRP A 114 12.36 3.88 6.96
N LEU A 115 12.30 5.20 6.79
CA LEU A 115 12.35 5.87 5.47
C LEU A 115 13.65 5.56 4.71
N HIS A 116 14.80 5.68 5.37
CA HIS A 116 16.09 5.35 4.77
C HIS A 116 16.18 3.87 4.34
N THR A 117 15.65 2.97 5.17
CA THR A 117 15.70 1.52 4.90
C THR A 117 14.79 1.13 3.73
N ARG A 118 13.59 1.71 3.68
CA ARG A 118 12.54 1.33 2.72
C ARG A 118 12.73 2.00 1.34
N TYR A 119 13.36 3.17 1.31
CA TYR A 119 13.53 3.97 0.09
C TYR A 119 14.94 4.57 -0.01
N PRO A 120 15.98 3.73 -0.17
CA PRO A 120 17.37 4.17 -0.11
C PRO A 120 17.83 5.08 -1.26
N ARG A 121 17.05 5.22 -2.36
CA ARG A 121 17.47 5.99 -3.56
C ARG A 121 16.53 7.08 -4.07
N ASP A 122 15.28 7.17 -3.60
CA ASP A 122 14.24 7.99 -4.27
C ASP A 122 13.60 9.10 -3.41
N VAL A 123 13.93 9.16 -2.11
CA VAL A 123 13.25 10.09 -1.18
C VAL A 123 13.79 11.51 -1.24
N ALA A 124 15.02 11.69 -1.72
CA ALA A 124 15.61 13.02 -1.84
C ALA A 124 14.84 13.94 -2.82
N ALA A 125 14.12 13.35 -3.79
CA ALA A 125 13.27 14.05 -4.75
C ALA A 125 11.80 14.13 -4.33
N ALA A 126 11.29 13.18 -3.53
CA ALA A 126 9.89 13.15 -3.12
C ALA A 126 9.59 14.16 -1.99
N ILE A 127 8.92 15.26 -2.33
CA ILE A 127 8.49 16.30 -1.37
C ILE A 127 7.43 15.74 -0.40
N ARG A 128 6.53 14.86 -0.88
CA ARG A 128 5.41 14.30 -0.12
C ARG A 128 5.34 12.77 -0.27
N LEU A 129 5.33 12.05 0.85
CA LEU A 129 5.12 10.59 0.92
C LEU A 129 3.72 10.31 1.46
N SER A 130 2.96 9.53 0.73
CA SER A 130 1.65 9.04 1.15
C SER A 130 1.77 7.73 1.94
N LEU A 131 1.41 7.75 3.22
CA LEU A 131 1.32 6.58 4.08
C LEU A 131 -0.10 6.02 4.10
N THR A 132 -0.20 4.71 3.94
CA THR A 132 -1.44 3.95 4.06
C THR A 132 -1.72 3.59 5.52
N GLU A 133 -2.93 3.12 5.84
CA GLU A 133 -3.27 2.66 7.20
C GLU A 133 -2.31 1.59 7.71
N GLN A 134 -1.97 0.62 6.85
CA GLN A 134 -0.99 -0.41 7.19
C GLN A 134 0.40 0.15 7.44
N ALA A 135 0.83 1.17 6.70
CA ALA A 135 2.13 1.80 6.92
C ALA A 135 2.17 2.52 8.28
N VAL A 136 1.08 3.22 8.65
CA VAL A 136 0.95 3.86 9.97
C VAL A 136 0.93 2.81 11.08
N GLN A 137 0.18 1.72 10.92
CA GLN A 137 0.17 0.60 11.88
C GLN A 137 1.56 -0.01 12.06
N ALA A 138 2.28 -0.28 10.97
CA ALA A 138 3.62 -0.85 11.02
C ALA A 138 4.63 0.10 11.70
N LEU A 139 4.50 1.40 11.49
CA LEU A 139 5.30 2.41 12.19
C LEU A 139 4.96 2.43 13.68
N ALA A 140 3.69 2.42 14.05
CA ALA A 140 3.24 2.37 15.44
C ALA A 140 3.83 1.14 16.17
N THR A 141 3.76 -0.04 15.55
CA THR A 141 4.36 -1.28 16.09
C THR A 141 5.87 -1.15 16.28
N ARG A 142 6.60 -0.57 15.32
CA ARG A 142 8.06 -0.36 15.44
C ARG A 142 8.43 0.68 16.50
N MET A 143 7.57 1.67 16.70
CA MET A 143 7.73 2.71 17.72
C MET A 143 7.25 2.25 19.10
N GLN A 144 6.64 1.05 19.21
CA GLN A 144 6.02 0.51 20.42
C GLN A 144 4.98 1.46 21.04
N ILE A 145 4.20 2.13 20.19
CA ILE A 145 3.13 3.04 20.59
C ILE A 145 1.82 2.66 19.91
N THR A 146 0.72 3.29 20.33
CA THR A 146 -0.58 3.13 19.67
C THR A 146 -0.60 3.81 18.30
N VAL A 147 -1.53 3.39 17.43
CA VAL A 147 -1.75 4.04 16.12
C VAL A 147 -2.15 5.51 16.28
N GLY A 148 -2.98 5.81 17.29
CA GLY A 148 -3.40 7.19 17.59
C GLY A 148 -2.20 8.07 17.95
N GLU A 149 -1.35 7.61 18.85
CA GLU A 149 -0.14 8.32 19.25
C GLU A 149 0.88 8.45 18.10
N CYS A 150 0.98 7.43 17.24
CA CYS A 150 1.80 7.51 16.03
C CYS A 150 1.30 8.63 15.10
N ARG A 151 -0.02 8.77 14.92
CA ARG A 151 -0.60 9.85 14.11
C ARG A 151 -0.35 11.23 14.71
N GLU A 152 -0.50 11.37 16.02
CA GLU A 152 -0.21 12.63 16.73
C GLU A 152 1.25 13.05 16.55
N ARG A 153 2.20 12.11 16.70
CA ARG A 153 3.62 12.38 16.49
C ARG A 153 3.96 12.72 15.03
N LEU A 154 3.22 12.18 14.08
CA LEU A 154 3.37 12.49 12.66
C LEU A 154 2.68 13.80 12.26
N GLN A 155 1.70 14.28 13.03
CA GLN A 155 0.86 15.44 12.73
C GLN A 155 1.61 16.73 12.33
N PRO A 156 2.73 17.11 12.99
CA PRO A 156 3.54 18.27 12.59
C PRO A 156 4.11 18.18 11.16
N TYR A 157 4.26 16.95 10.65
CA TYR A 157 4.85 16.66 9.35
C TYR A 157 3.79 16.45 8.25
N ILE A 158 2.49 16.50 8.61
CA ILE A 158 1.35 16.35 7.68
C ILE A 158 0.93 17.69 7.07
N ARG A 159 0.92 18.78 7.85
CA ARG A 159 0.29 20.08 7.48
C ARG A 159 1.24 21.12 6.85
N GLY A 160 2.41 20.71 6.37
CA GLY A 160 3.43 21.66 5.92
C GLY A 160 3.17 22.29 4.54
N ASP A 161 2.33 23.33 4.49
CA ASP A 161 2.45 24.45 3.52
C ASP A 161 3.02 25.72 4.19
N SER A 162 3.60 25.62 5.40
CA SER A 162 4.31 26.74 6.02
C SER A 162 5.74 26.34 6.44
N PRO A 163 6.79 27.04 5.97
CA PRO A 163 8.17 26.80 6.35
C PRO A 163 8.36 27.00 7.87
N PRO A 164 9.33 26.33 8.52
CA PRO A 164 9.64 26.64 9.90
C PRO A 164 10.14 28.08 9.96
N SER A 165 9.40 28.95 10.66
CA SER A 165 9.89 30.27 11.05
C SER A 165 11.24 30.09 11.72
N ALA A 166 12.26 30.72 11.15
CA ALA A 166 13.55 30.87 11.76
C ALA A 166 13.40 31.78 13.00
N GLU A 167 13.18 31.19 14.17
CA GLU A 167 13.45 31.84 15.45
C GLU A 167 14.86 31.46 15.89
N GLY A 168 15.75 32.45 15.93
CA GLY A 168 17.06 32.29 16.56
C GLY A 168 18.20 33.13 15.99
N THR A 169 18.06 34.45 15.90
CA THR A 169 19.24 35.34 15.86
C THR A 169 19.13 36.37 16.98
N VAL A 170 19.64 35.93 18.14
CA VAL A 170 20.55 36.64 19.05
C VAL A 170 20.41 38.17 19.11
N ARG A 171 19.89 38.63 20.25
CA ARG A 171 20.17 39.95 20.82
C ARG A 171 21.68 40.17 20.83
N ASN A 172 22.16 41.27 20.26
CA ASN A 172 23.42 41.85 20.74
C ASN A 172 23.24 43.36 20.96
N SER A 173 23.43 43.72 22.23
CA SER A 173 23.50 45.07 22.74
C SER A 173 24.98 45.45 22.81
N ALA A 174 25.38 46.50 22.10
CA ALA A 174 26.47 47.44 22.42
C ALA A 174 26.55 48.48 21.31
#